data_AF-A0A3D5R4U6-F1
#
_entry.id   AF-A0A3D5R4U6-F1
#
_cell.length_a   1.000
_cell.length_b   1.000
_cell.length_c   1.000
_cell.angle_alpha   90.00
_cell.angle_beta   90.00
_cell.angle_gamma   90.00
#
_symmetry.space_group_name_H-M   'P 1'
#
loop_
_entity.id
_entity.type
_entity.pdbx_description
1 polymer ?
#
loop_
_entity_poly.entity_id
_entity_poly.type
_entity_poly.pdbx_seq_one_letter_code
_entity_poly.pdbx_strand_id
1 'polypeptide(L)' 'LASIWKLPVVFVCENNGYGISLSQKFHQAIKDISDRAVSYNIPGVTVDGNDV' A
#
# COMPACT_ATOMS: atom_id res chain seq x y z
N LEU A 1 -1.15 -1.11 -14.80
CA LEU A 1 -1.20 -0.10 -15.90
C LEU A 1 -0.26 1.07 -15.66
N ALA A 2 -0.34 1.78 -14.52
CA ALA A 2 0.46 2.99 -14.26
C ALA A 2 1.97 2.86 -14.54
N SER A 3 2.59 1.74 -14.11
CA SER A 3 4.00 1.44 -14.39
C SER A 3 4.30 1.31 -15.90
N ILE A 4 3.49 0.55 -16.65
CA ILE A 4 3.64 0.36 -18.11
C ILE A 4 3.46 1.68 -18.85
N TRP A 5 2.46 2.47 -18.46
CA TRP A 5 2.13 3.74 -19.10
C TRP A 5 2.99 4.91 -18.62
N LYS A 6 3.90 4.68 -17.65
CA LYS A 6 4.78 5.70 -17.07
C LYS A 6 4.02 6.94 -16.61
N LEU A 7 2.89 6.74 -15.92
CA LEU A 7 2.04 7.84 -15.48
C LEU A 7 2.72 8.66 -14.36
N PRO A 8 2.58 10.01 -14.35
CA PRO A 8 3.08 10.86 -13.29
C PRO A 8 2.12 10.88 -12.09
N VAL A 9 2.01 9.76 -11.38
CA VAL A 9 1.05 9.60 -10.27
C VAL A 9 1.73 9.14 -8.99
N VAL A 10 1.13 9.52 -7.86
CA VAL A 10 1.49 9.01 -6.54
C VAL A 10 0.31 8.20 -6.01
N PHE A 11 0.54 6.95 -5.64
CA PHE A 11 -0.45 6.13 -4.95
C PHE A 11 -0.25 6.28 -3.45
N VAL A 12 -1.33 6.64 -2.74
CA VAL A 12 -1.34 6.72 -1.28
C VAL A 12 -2.36 5.70 -0.77
N CYS A 13 -1.94 4.86 0.17
CA CYS A 13 -2.84 3.93 0.86
C CYS A 13 -2.88 4.33 2.33
N GLU A 14 -3.99 4.87 2.79
CA GLU A 14 -4.25 4.97 4.22
C GLU A 14 -4.51 3.57 4.77
N ASN A 15 -3.77 3.19 5.80
CA ASN A 15 -3.86 1.88 6.39
C ASN A 15 -4.08 1.97 7.90
N ASN A 16 -5.34 2.10 8.29
CA ASN A 16 -5.76 2.05 9.69
C ASN A 16 -5.90 0.61 10.25
N GLY A 17 -5.57 -0.41 9.45
CA GLY A 17 -5.55 -1.81 9.87
C GLY A 17 -6.90 -2.54 9.83
N TYR A 18 -7.98 -1.93 9.34
CA TYR A 18 -9.30 -2.57 9.27
C TYR A 18 -10.05 -2.28 7.96
N GLY A 19 -10.82 -3.27 7.51
CA GLY A 19 -11.84 -3.12 6.47
C GLY A 19 -13.22 -3.42 7.05
N ILE A 20 -14.00 -2.38 7.35
CA ILE A 20 -15.29 -2.47 8.08
C ILE A 20 -15.09 -3.16 9.45
N SER A 21 -15.26 -4.49 9.52
CA SER A 21 -15.14 -5.30 10.73
C SER A 21 -13.98 -6.30 10.70
N LEU A 22 -13.27 -6.41 9.57
CA LEU A 22 -12.20 -7.39 9.38
C LEU A 22 -10.83 -6.75 9.60
N SER A 23 -10.04 -7.30 10.52
CA SER A 23 -8.67 -6.87 10.79
C SER A 23 -7.72 -7.24 9.66
N GLN A 24 -6.72 -6.39 9.43
CA GLN A 24 -5.72 -6.56 8.37
C GLN A 24 -5.08 -7.96 8.36
N LYS A 25 -4.74 -8.45 9.55
CA LYS A 25 -4.06 -9.74 9.73
C LYS A 25 -4.84 -10.96 9.23
N PHE A 26 -6.15 -10.81 8.98
CA PHE A 26 -7.01 -11.90 8.52
C PHE A 26 -7.36 -11.82 7.03
N HIS A 27 -7.29 -10.64 6.39
CA HIS A 27 -7.59 -10.51 4.95
C HIS A 27 -6.36 -10.58 4.05
N GLN A 28 -5.14 -10.45 4.59
CA GLN A 28 -3.91 -10.56 3.81
C GLN A 28 -2.74 -11.13 4.62
N ALA A 29 -1.83 -11.82 3.94
CA ALA A 29 -0.65 -12.43 4.55
C ALA A 29 0.53 -11.44 4.73
N ILE A 30 0.56 -10.36 3.93
CA ILE A 30 1.60 -9.32 4.04
C ILE A 30 1.26 -8.32 5.13
N LYS A 31 2.29 -7.85 5.83
CA LYS A 31 2.15 -6.84 6.86
C LYS A 31 1.97 -5.45 6.24
N ASP A 32 2.81 -5.10 5.27
CA ASP A 32 2.85 -3.77 4.70
C ASP A 32 2.24 -3.79 3.29
N ILE A 33 1.26 -2.93 3.03
CA ILE A 33 0.58 -2.87 1.70
C ILE A 33 1.56 -2.41 0.62
N SER A 34 2.57 -1.61 0.99
CA SER A 34 3.65 -1.13 0.14
C SER A 34 4.48 -2.26 -0.46
N ASP A 35 4.55 -3.44 0.17
CA ASP A 35 5.25 -4.62 -0.36
C ASP A 35 4.68 -5.07 -1.72
N ARG A 36 3.40 -4.79 -2.00
CA ARG A 36 2.78 -5.10 -3.31
C ARG A 36 3.37 -4.28 -4.45
N ALA A 37 4.00 -3.14 -4.17
CA ALA A 37 4.52 -2.25 -5.21
C ALA A 37 5.65 -2.92 -6.02
N VAL A 38 6.44 -3.80 -5.38
CA VAL A 38 7.58 -4.48 -6.01
C VAL A 38 7.17 -5.29 -7.25
N SER A 39 6.01 -5.97 -7.21
CA SER A 39 5.54 -6.78 -8.35
C SER A 39 5.16 -5.94 -9.57
N TYR A 40 4.96 -4.64 -9.38
CA TYR A 40 4.64 -3.70 -10.45
C TYR A 40 5.85 -2.85 -10.87
N ASN A 41 7.04 -3.11 -10.33
CA ASN A 41 8.23 -2.28 -10.51
C ASN A 41 7.97 -0.82 -10.13
N ILE A 42 7.25 -0.61 -9.02
CA ILE A 42 6.95 0.70 -8.43
C ILE A 42 7.61 0.74 -7.04
N PRO A 43 8.27 1.85 -6.64
CA PRO A 43 8.79 1.99 -5.28
C PRO A 43 7.64 2.01 -4.28
N GLY A 44 7.73 1.17 -3.25
CA GLY A 44 6.82 1.15 -2.11
C GLY A 44 7.53 1.62 -0.85
N VAL A 45 6.87 2.47 -0.06
CA VAL A 45 7.34 2.88 1.27
C VAL A 45 6.17 2.85 2.25
N THR A 46 6.43 2.41 3.48
CA THR A 46 5.52 2.56 4.62
C THR A 46 6.09 3.64 5.54
N VAL A 47 5.24 4.55 5.99
CA VAL A 47 5.58 5.64 6.93
C VAL A 47 4.56 5.66 8.07
N ASP A 48 4.90 6.31 9.19
CA ASP A 48 3.91 6.59 10.25
C ASP A 48 2.98 7.72 9.77
N GLY A 49 1.70 7.41 9.60
CA GLY A 49 0.70 8.38 9.16
C GLY A 49 0.35 9.46 10.20
N ASN A 50 0.86 9.34 11.44
CA ASN A 50 0.65 10.31 12.51
C ASN A 50 1.86 11.19 12.79
N ASP A 51 3.00 10.98 12.12
CA ASP A 51 4.21 11.78 12.24
C ASP A 51 4.25 12.83 11.11
N VAL A 52 4.25 14.12 11.46
CA VAL A 52 4.13 15.27 10.53
C VAL A 52 5.40 16.12 10.53
#